data_AF-A0A7W8NDI5-F1
#
_entry.id   AF-A0A7W8NDI5-F1
#
_cell.length_a   1.000
_cell.length_b   1.000
_cell.length_c   1.000
_cell.angle_alpha   90.00
_cell.angle_beta   90.00
_cell.angle_gamma   90.00
#
_symmetry.space_group_name_H-M   'P 1'
#
loop_
_entity.id
_entity.type
_entity.pdbx_description
1 polymer ?
#
loop_
_entity_poly.entity_id
_entity_poly.type
_entity_poly.pdbx_seq_one_letter_code
_entity_poly.pdbx_strand_id
1 'polypeptide(L)'
;MLALAVVICECGPAEAWDALAAPTPPPEAGELMEPGQPSPWQAEARFMIANADELLGLLERAGVADRAHPRHLSTMVSADLLFEDGDITGETWLSRKDLTLLKPYATPEMRARIDAWDAFSQVFEDAGQVTRLIVWFIR
;
A
#
# COMPACT_ATOMS: atom_id res chain seq x y z
N MET A 1 5.68 -2.50 -23.34
CA MET A 1 4.36 -2.73 -22.73
C MET A 1 4.21 -1.62 -21.70
N LEU A 2 3.17 -0.79 -21.77
CA LEU A 2 3.00 0.33 -20.85
C LEU A 2 2.49 -0.25 -19.52
N ALA A 3 3.38 -0.46 -18.56
CA ALA A 3 2.99 -0.85 -17.22
C ALA A 3 2.34 0.36 -16.52
N LEU A 4 1.29 0.11 -15.74
CA LEU A 4 0.62 1.09 -14.90
C LEU A 4 0.94 0.75 -13.44
N ALA A 5 1.22 1.75 -12.61
CA ALA A 5 1.30 1.53 -11.17
C ALA A 5 0.10 2.15 -10.46
N VAL A 6 -0.42 1.42 -9.48
CA VAL A 6 -1.47 1.88 -8.59
C VAL A 6 -0.85 2.11 -7.23
N VAL A 7 -1.11 3.27 -6.64
CA VAL A 7 -0.72 3.61 -5.27
C VAL A 7 -1.99 3.94 -4.50
N ILE A 8 -2.26 3.23 -3.41
CA ILE A 8 -3.42 3.47 -2.56
C ILE A 8 -2.96 3.85 -1.16
N CYS A 9 -3.44 4.98 -0.65
CA CYS A 9 -3.26 5.34 0.75
C CYS A 9 -4.37 4.73 1.58
N GLU A 10 -4.00 3.91 2.56
CA GLU A 10 -4.91 3.41 3.58
C GLU A 10 -4.61 4.07 4.94
N CYS A 11 -5.66 4.37 5.69
CA CYS A 11 -5.56 4.78 7.09
C CYS A 11 -6.27 3.79 8.02
N GLY A 12 -5.89 3.78 9.28
CA GLY A 12 -6.50 2.94 10.31
C GLY A 12 -6.23 3.47 11.71
N PRO A 13 -6.89 2.92 12.74
CA PRO A 13 -6.57 3.25 14.14
C PRO A 13 -5.14 2.84 14.46
N ALA A 14 -4.46 3.54 15.37
CA ALA A 14 -3.06 3.25 15.71
C ALA A 14 -2.83 1.79 16.17
N GLU A 15 -3.82 1.19 16.83
CA GLU A 15 -3.85 -0.21 17.25
C GLU A 15 -3.82 -1.21 16.06
N ALA A 16 -4.18 -0.76 14.86
CA ALA A 16 -4.10 -1.57 13.65
C ALA A 16 -2.66 -1.86 13.22
N TRP A 17 -1.65 -1.11 13.70
CA TRP A 17 -0.24 -1.45 13.49
C TRP A 17 0.17 -2.71 14.27
N ASP A 18 -0.36 -2.90 15.47
CA ASP A 18 0.02 -4.05 16.32
C ASP A 18 -0.60 -5.35 15.80
N ALA A 19 -1.77 -5.28 15.18
CA ALA A 19 -2.40 -6.41 14.48
C ALA A 19 -1.56 -6.95 13.30
N LEU A 20 -0.58 -6.18 12.81
CA LEU A 20 0.30 -6.60 11.71
C LEU A 20 1.47 -7.50 12.16
N ALA A 21 1.75 -7.57 13.46
CA ALA A 21 2.81 -8.41 14.03
C ALA A 21 2.32 -9.77 14.55
N ALA A 22 1.01 -9.97 14.71
CA ALA A 22 0.45 -11.19 15.29
C ALA A 22 0.26 -12.28 14.22
N PRO A 23 0.87 -13.47 14.38
CA PRO A 23 0.56 -14.61 13.52
C PRO A 23 -0.86 -15.12 13.84
N THR A 24 -1.77 -15.03 12.87
CA THR A 24 -3.07 -15.71 12.96
C THR A 24 -2.85 -17.20 12.69
N PRO A 25 -3.37 -18.12 13.53
CA PRO A 25 -3.31 -19.55 13.26
C PRO A 25 -4.04 -19.87 11.94
N PRO A 26 -3.61 -20.90 11.19
CA PRO A 26 -4.30 -21.30 9.97
C PRO A 26 -5.74 -21.72 10.29
N PRO A 27 -6.71 -21.44 9.39
CA PRO A 27 -8.08 -21.88 9.59
C PRO A 27 -8.14 -23.41 9.64
N GLU A 28 -8.73 -23.97 10.69
CA GLU A 28 -8.97 -25.41 10.77
C GLU A 28 -10.05 -25.81 9.76
N ALA A 29 -9.82 -26.91 9.04
CA ALA A 29 -10.71 -27.38 8.00
C ALA A 29 -12.06 -27.81 8.57
N GLY A 30 -13.09 -26.97 8.41
CA GLY A 30 -14.47 -27.32 8.77
C GLY A 30 -15.30 -26.20 9.39
N GLU A 31 -14.69 -25.08 9.77
CA GLU A 31 -15.45 -23.91 10.21
C GLU A 31 -16.01 -23.18 8.98
N LEU A 32 -17.35 -23.07 8.93
CA LEU A 32 -17.98 -22.04 8.10
C LEU A 32 -17.30 -20.72 8.45
N MET A 33 -16.64 -20.09 7.47
CA MET A 33 -15.98 -18.80 7.67
C MET A 33 -17.00 -17.83 8.27
N GLU A 34 -16.92 -17.61 9.60
CA GLU A 34 -17.45 -16.42 10.23
C GLU A 34 -17.00 -15.24 9.35
N PRO A 35 -17.88 -14.30 8.98
CA PRO A 35 -17.46 -13.15 8.18
C PRO A 35 -16.29 -12.52 8.93
N GLY A 36 -15.10 -12.65 8.36
CA GLY A 36 -13.87 -12.22 9.00
C GLY A 36 -14.06 -10.78 9.46
N GLN A 37 -13.60 -10.46 10.67
CA GLN A 37 -13.78 -9.11 11.20
C GLN A 37 -13.39 -8.08 10.13
N PRO A 38 -14.24 -7.06 9.89
CA PRO A 38 -13.98 -6.09 8.85
C PRO A 38 -12.62 -5.46 9.12
N SER A 39 -11.82 -5.34 8.06
CA SER A 39 -10.49 -4.75 8.17
C SER A 39 -10.58 -3.38 8.84
N PRO A 40 -9.72 -3.07 9.84
CA PRO A 40 -9.71 -1.77 10.48
C PRO A 40 -9.15 -0.67 9.55
N TRP A 41 -8.64 -1.05 8.38
CA TRP A 41 -8.09 -0.15 7.37
C TRP A 41 -9.15 0.35 6.41
N GLN A 42 -9.06 1.62 6.04
CA GLN A 42 -9.91 2.28 5.06
C GLN A 42 -9.05 2.86 3.95
N ALA A 43 -9.46 2.67 2.69
CA ALA A 43 -8.80 3.29 1.55
C ALA A 43 -9.27 4.74 1.41
N GLU A 44 -8.34 5.68 1.48
CA GLU A 44 -8.62 7.11 1.49
C GLU A 44 -8.34 7.77 0.14
N ALA A 45 -7.37 7.24 -0.61
CA ALA A 45 -7.04 7.76 -1.92
C ALA A 45 -6.40 6.69 -2.82
N ARG A 46 -6.73 6.74 -4.11
CA ARG A 46 -6.12 5.93 -5.17
C ARG A 46 -5.44 6.85 -6.19
N PHE A 47 -4.17 6.58 -6.47
CA PHE A 47 -3.35 7.33 -7.43
C PHE A 47 -2.90 6.39 -8.56
N MET A 48 -3.18 6.78 -9.80
CA MET A 48 -2.76 6.06 -10.99
C MET A 48 -1.48 6.68 -11.57
N ILE A 49 -0.44 5.88 -11.75
CA ILE A 49 0.90 6.34 -12.16
C ILE A 49 1.25 5.72 -13.51
N ALA A 50 1.19 6.54 -14.57
CA ALA A 50 1.47 6.10 -15.94
C ALA A 50 2.93 5.69 -16.17
N ASN A 51 3.87 6.25 -15.40
CA ASN A 51 5.31 5.96 -15.53
C ASN A 51 5.74 4.89 -14.51
N ALA A 52 5.16 3.71 -14.62
CA ALA A 52 5.30 2.63 -13.64
C ALA A 52 6.75 2.13 -13.49
N ASP A 53 7.51 2.06 -14.58
CA ASP A 53 8.90 1.61 -14.55
C ASP A 53 9.80 2.54 -13.73
N GLU A 54 9.52 3.86 -13.75
CA GLU A 54 10.23 4.84 -12.93
C GLU A 54 9.96 4.62 -11.45
N LEU A 55 8.70 4.37 -11.08
CA LEU A 55 8.34 4.08 -9.69
C LEU A 55 8.94 2.77 -9.21
N LEU A 56 8.90 1.71 -10.02
CA LEU A 56 9.50 0.42 -9.66
C LEU A 56 11.00 0.57 -9.41
N GLY A 57 11.74 1.17 -10.36
CA GLY A 57 13.18 1.40 -10.20
C GLY A 57 13.52 2.28 -9.00
N LEU A 58 12.60 3.17 -8.60
CA LEU A 58 12.76 3.98 -7.40
C LEU A 58 12.62 3.16 -6.11
N LEU A 59 11.60 2.30 -6.04
CA LEU A 59 11.38 1.40 -4.90
C LEU A 59 12.55 0.42 -4.74
N GLU A 60 13.06 -0.13 -5.85
CA GLU A 60 14.22 -1.01 -5.86
C GLU A 60 15.47 -0.30 -5.34
N ARG A 61 15.75 0.92 -5.82
CA ARG A 61 16.90 1.72 -5.40
C ARG A 61 16.87 2.10 -3.93
N ALA A 62 15.70 2.37 -3.38
CA ALA A 62 15.52 2.66 -1.97
C ALA A 62 15.51 1.39 -1.09
N GLY A 63 15.58 0.20 -1.68
CA GLY A 63 15.54 -1.08 -0.94
C GLY A 63 14.19 -1.35 -0.30
N VAL A 64 13.10 -0.86 -0.91
CA VAL A 64 11.74 -0.98 -0.36
C VAL A 64 10.78 -1.75 -1.25
N ALA A 65 11.20 -2.20 -2.43
CA ALA A 65 10.40 -3.02 -3.34
C ALA A 65 10.11 -4.44 -2.79
N ASP A 66 9.08 -5.07 -3.37
CA ASP A 66 8.71 -6.49 -3.19
C ASP A 66 8.50 -6.92 -1.74
N ARG A 67 7.99 -6.01 -0.90
CA ARG A 67 7.66 -6.30 0.51
C ARG A 67 6.36 -7.09 0.67
N ALA A 68 5.71 -7.47 -0.43
CA ALA A 68 4.32 -7.93 -0.52
C ALA A 68 3.35 -6.90 0.07
N HIS A 69 2.05 -7.18 0.05
CA HIS A 69 1.08 -6.37 0.78
C HIS A 69 0.84 -6.95 2.19
N PRO A 70 0.38 -6.13 3.16
CA PRO A 70 -0.05 -6.62 4.47
C PRO A 70 -1.27 -7.54 4.34
N ARG A 71 -1.43 -8.51 5.25
CA ARG A 71 -2.56 -9.46 5.20
C ARG A 71 -3.94 -8.80 5.37
N HIS A 72 -4.02 -7.73 6.15
CA HIS A 72 -5.27 -7.04 6.47
C HIS A 72 -5.43 -5.78 5.63
N LEU A 73 -5.66 -5.91 4.34
CA LEU A 73 -6.02 -4.78 3.46
C LEU A 73 -7.42 -4.28 3.78
N SER A 74 -7.73 -3.03 3.45
CA SER A 74 -9.11 -2.55 3.46
C SER A 74 -9.96 -3.37 2.48
N THR A 75 -11.27 -3.42 2.71
CA THR A 75 -12.20 -4.13 1.82
C THR A 75 -12.10 -3.60 0.38
N MET A 76 -11.91 -2.28 0.21
CA MET A 76 -11.78 -1.67 -1.10
C MET A 76 -10.51 -2.15 -1.81
N VAL A 77 -9.35 -2.10 -1.16
CA VAL A 77 -8.09 -2.56 -1.76
C VAL A 77 -8.12 -4.06 -2.04
N SER A 78 -8.72 -4.85 -1.15
CA SER A 78 -8.90 -6.29 -1.38
C SER A 78 -9.75 -6.56 -2.61
N ALA A 79 -10.84 -5.80 -2.81
CA ALA A 79 -11.67 -5.91 -3.99
C ALA A 79 -10.91 -5.47 -5.25
N ASP A 80 -10.20 -4.34 -5.20
CA ASP A 80 -9.40 -3.85 -6.32
C ASP A 80 -8.39 -4.91 -6.81
N LEU A 81 -7.66 -5.55 -5.90
CA LEU A 81 -6.72 -6.62 -6.24
C LEU A 81 -7.39 -7.86 -6.86
N LEU A 82 -8.60 -8.20 -6.43
CA LEU A 82 -9.34 -9.37 -6.94
C LEU A 82 -9.94 -9.15 -8.33
N PHE A 83 -10.25 -7.90 -8.68
CA PHE A 83 -10.98 -7.54 -9.90
C PHE A 83 -10.13 -6.73 -10.90
N GLU A 84 -8.84 -6.48 -10.62
CA GLU A 84 -7.97 -5.79 -11.57
C GLU A 84 -7.70 -6.70 -12.79
N ASP A 85 -8.00 -6.16 -13.98
CA ASP A 85 -7.78 -6.84 -15.24
C ASP A 85 -6.30 -6.68 -15.67
N GLY A 86 -5.45 -7.62 -15.26
CA GLY A 86 -4.05 -7.68 -15.68
C GLY A 86 -3.18 -8.49 -14.72
N ASP A 87 -1.93 -8.75 -15.11
CA ASP A 87 -0.99 -9.45 -14.24
C ASP A 87 -0.48 -8.47 -13.17
N ILE A 88 -0.92 -8.66 -11.92
CA ILE A 88 -0.44 -7.89 -10.77
C ILE A 88 0.97 -8.36 -10.39
N THR A 89 1.89 -7.40 -10.28
CA THR A 89 3.28 -7.66 -9.91
C THR A 89 3.82 -6.58 -8.97
N GLY A 90 4.98 -6.84 -8.34
CA GLY A 90 5.75 -5.85 -7.59
C GLY A 90 5.04 -5.27 -6.35
N GLU A 91 4.11 -6.04 -5.76
CA GLU A 91 3.33 -5.64 -4.60
C GLU A 91 4.24 -5.18 -3.47
N THR A 92 4.02 -3.94 -3.02
CA THR A 92 4.87 -3.28 -2.05
C THR A 92 4.03 -2.42 -1.13
N TRP A 93 4.23 -2.54 0.17
CA TRP A 93 3.70 -1.56 1.12
C TRP A 93 4.78 -0.62 1.64
N LEU A 94 4.39 0.62 1.86
CA LEU A 94 5.25 1.70 2.32
C LEU A 94 4.62 2.34 3.55
N SER A 95 5.43 2.54 4.58
CA SER A 95 5.16 3.53 5.61
C SER A 95 5.50 4.92 5.10
N ARG A 96 5.03 5.95 5.80
CA ARG A 96 5.44 7.33 5.52
C ARG A 96 6.96 7.54 5.63
N LYS A 97 7.65 6.79 6.50
CA LYS A 97 9.12 6.85 6.61
C LYS A 97 9.80 6.38 5.33
N ASP A 98 9.24 5.39 4.65
CA ASP A 98 9.78 4.90 3.37
C ASP A 98 9.69 5.98 2.28
N LEU A 99 8.68 6.85 2.31
CA LEU A 99 8.58 7.98 1.38
C LEU A 99 9.81 8.90 1.46
N THR A 100 10.36 9.10 2.66
CA THR A 100 11.59 9.89 2.84
C THR A 100 12.81 9.20 2.22
N LEU A 101 12.86 7.86 2.21
CA LEU A 101 13.93 7.07 1.60
C LEU A 101 13.89 7.14 0.06
N LEU A 102 12.71 7.34 -0.53
CA LEU A 102 12.55 7.47 -1.98
C LEU A 102 13.05 8.82 -2.50
N LYS A 103 12.87 9.91 -1.74
CA LYS A 103 13.14 11.28 -2.18
C LYS A 103 14.55 11.45 -2.79
N PRO A 104 15.67 10.96 -2.22
CA PRO A 104 17.01 11.16 -2.79
C PRO A 104 17.18 10.66 -4.24
N TYR A 105 16.44 9.64 -4.63
CA TYR A 105 16.58 8.97 -5.93
C TYR A 105 15.55 9.42 -6.97
N ALA A 106 14.53 10.17 -6.54
CA ALA A 106 13.41 10.57 -7.38
C ALA A 106 13.76 11.74 -8.31
N THR A 107 13.23 11.70 -9.53
CA THR A 107 13.16 12.85 -10.44
C THR A 107 12.37 13.99 -9.80
N PRO A 108 12.48 15.24 -10.28
CA PRO A 108 11.71 16.36 -9.72
C PRO A 108 10.18 16.12 -9.74
N GLU A 109 9.67 15.52 -10.81
CA GLU A 109 8.25 15.24 -10.97
C GLU A 109 7.77 14.14 -10.00
N MET A 110 8.53 13.04 -9.90
CA MET A 110 8.24 11.98 -8.95
C MET A 110 8.40 12.44 -7.50
N ARG A 111 9.37 13.31 -7.22
CA ARG A 111 9.55 13.94 -5.90
C ARG A 111 8.31 14.73 -5.49
N ALA A 112 7.75 15.53 -6.40
CA ALA A 112 6.52 16.27 -6.11
C ALA A 112 5.34 15.33 -5.77
N ARG A 113 5.24 14.18 -6.44
CA ARG A 113 4.24 13.15 -6.10
C ARG A 113 4.48 12.55 -4.72
N ILE A 114 5.72 12.19 -4.41
CA ILE A 114 6.11 11.65 -3.10
C ILE A 114 5.84 12.66 -1.99
N ASP A 115 6.13 13.94 -2.21
CA ASP A 115 5.82 15.01 -1.26
C ASP A 115 4.30 15.16 -1.05
N ALA A 116 3.50 15.01 -2.12
CA ALA A 116 2.04 15.01 -2.00
C ALA A 116 1.52 13.79 -1.20
N TRP A 117 2.08 12.61 -1.43
CA TRP A 117 1.75 11.40 -0.66
C TRP A 117 2.13 11.51 0.81
N ASP A 118 3.31 12.08 1.09
CA ASP A 118 3.82 12.33 2.44
C ASP A 118 2.93 13.34 3.18
N ALA A 119 2.56 14.45 2.53
CA ALA A 119 1.63 15.44 3.07
C ALA A 119 0.23 14.86 3.30
N PHE A 120 -0.28 14.05 2.38
CA PHE A 120 -1.58 13.38 2.53
C PHE A 120 -1.58 12.42 3.71
N SER A 121 -0.53 11.61 3.84
CA SER A 121 -0.33 10.68 4.95
C SER A 121 -0.25 11.42 6.30
N GLN A 122 0.47 12.54 6.33
CA GLN A 122 0.64 13.37 7.52
C GLN A 122 -0.70 13.87 8.08
N VAL A 123 -1.68 14.21 7.24
CA VAL A 123 -2.99 14.72 7.72
C VAL A 123 -3.69 13.70 8.61
N PHE A 124 -3.65 12.41 8.26
CA PHE A 124 -4.27 11.36 9.06
C PHE A 124 -3.42 11.01 10.29
N GLU A 125 -2.10 11.00 10.16
CA GLU A 125 -1.20 10.78 11.30
C GLU A 125 -1.35 11.87 12.39
N ASP A 126 -1.52 13.14 11.99
CA ASP A 126 -1.79 14.24 12.91
C ASP A 126 -3.17 14.11 13.60
N ALA A 127 -4.11 13.41 12.96
CA ALA A 127 -5.41 13.07 13.54
C ALA A 127 -5.36 11.82 14.45
N GLY A 128 -4.17 11.26 14.71
CA GLY A 128 -3.98 10.09 15.57
C GLY A 128 -4.23 8.74 14.88
N GLN A 129 -4.32 8.73 13.56
CA GLN A 129 -4.40 7.50 12.76
C GLN A 129 -3.01 7.04 12.32
N VAL A 130 -2.93 5.83 11.78
CA VAL A 130 -1.74 5.33 11.09
C VAL A 130 -2.03 5.24 9.61
N THR A 131 -1.01 5.50 8.79
CA THR A 131 -1.14 5.44 7.33
C THR A 131 -0.15 4.47 6.73
N ARG A 132 -0.54 3.91 5.59
CA ARG A 132 0.35 3.13 4.73
C ARG A 132 -0.05 3.32 3.27
N LEU A 133 0.92 3.15 2.38
CA LEU A 133 0.68 3.13 0.95
C LEU A 133 0.84 1.71 0.44
N ILE A 134 -0.14 1.23 -0.31
CA ILE A 134 -0.10 -0.05 -1.02
C ILE A 134 0.18 0.25 -2.48
N VAL A 135 1.21 -0.37 -3.03
CA VAL A 135 1.68 -0.17 -4.40
C VAL A 135 1.65 -1.50 -5.13
N TRP A 136 1.12 -1.51 -6.35
CA TRP A 136 1.25 -2.63 -7.28
C TRP A 136 1.34 -2.16 -8.73
N PHE A 137 1.75 -3.08 -9.59
CA PHE A 137 2.01 -2.84 -11.00
C PHE A 137 1.14 -3.76 -11.85
N ILE A 138 0.43 -3.19 -12.83
CA ILE A 138 -0.47 -3.88 -13.74
C ILE A 138 0.21 -3.97 -15.11
N ARG A 139 0.24 -5.17 -15.69
CA ARG A 139 0.82 -5.47 -17.01
C ARG A 139 -0.21 -6.06 -17.96
#